data_AF-A0AB34QPT6-F1
#
_entry.id   AF-A0AB34QPT6-F1
#
_cell.length_a   1.000
_cell.length_b   1.000
_cell.length_c   1.000
_cell.angle_alpha   90.00
_cell.angle_beta   90.00
_cell.angle_gamma   90.00
#
_symmetry.space_group_name_H-M   'P 1'
#
loop_
_entity.id
_entity.type
_entity.pdbx_description
1 polymer ?
#
loop_
_entity_poly.entity_id
_entity_poly.type
_entity_poly.pdbx_seq_one_letter_code
_entity_poly.pdbx_strand_id
1 'polypeptide(L)'
;MLEKAALKALQTGSHTKELLVKTGQEQVQTVVYDSYSPVEYNRTGELKAYFVVANESNGISLDNVRADDGRDVATVVETGEGYQFPDEYGYGYGEPRPFMGNTAEKLKHSGELVEAAMKDVRKAGYKTIK
;
A
#
# COMPACT_ATOMS: atom_id res chain seq x y z
N MET A 1 6.47 -11.67 27.17
CA MET A 1 6.00 -12.91 26.49
C MET A 1 4.80 -12.64 25.58
N LEU A 2 3.78 -11.88 26.04
CA LEU A 2 2.62 -11.53 25.22
C LEU A 2 2.95 -10.72 23.94
N GLU A 3 3.81 -9.71 24.03
CA GLU A 3 4.20 -8.91 22.85
C GLU A 3 4.83 -9.75 21.74
N LYS A 4 5.74 -10.68 22.10
CA LYS A 4 6.34 -11.61 21.13
C LYS A 4 5.31 -12.54 20.49
N ALA A 5 4.29 -12.95 21.25
CA ALA A 5 3.20 -13.76 20.72
C ALA A 5 2.29 -12.97 19.77
N ALA A 6 1.96 -11.72 20.13
CA ALA A 6 1.19 -10.82 19.27
C ALA A 6 1.95 -10.48 17.97
N LEU A 7 3.25 -10.18 18.07
CA LEU A 7 4.11 -9.98 16.91
C LEU A 7 4.15 -11.20 16.00
N LYS A 8 4.33 -12.40 16.57
CA LYS A 8 4.28 -13.65 15.80
C LYS A 8 2.92 -13.86 15.14
N ALA A 9 1.82 -13.53 15.82
CA ALA A 9 0.49 -13.63 15.26
C ALA A 9 0.31 -12.68 14.06
N LEU A 10 0.78 -11.44 14.13
CA LEU A 10 0.79 -10.50 13.00
C LEU A 10 1.63 -11.01 11.82
N GLN A 11 2.81 -11.55 12.11
CA GLN A 11 3.77 -12.01 11.10
C GLN A 11 3.38 -13.31 10.41
N THR A 12 2.54 -14.13 11.04
CA THR A 12 2.07 -15.43 10.50
C THR A 12 0.61 -15.42 10.09
N GLY A 13 -0.17 -14.47 10.62
CA GLY A 13 -1.54 -14.21 10.26
C GLY A 13 -1.68 -13.61 8.87
N SER A 14 -2.90 -13.64 8.36
CA SER A 14 -3.22 -13.14 7.02
C SER A 14 -4.14 -11.93 7.05
N HIS A 15 -4.92 -11.72 8.12
CA HIS A 15 -5.93 -10.67 8.15
C HIS A 15 -5.29 -9.27 8.07
N THR A 16 -4.23 -9.02 8.84
CA THR A 16 -3.52 -7.74 8.76
C THR A 16 -2.87 -7.57 7.39
N LYS A 17 -2.22 -8.60 6.84
CA LYS A 17 -1.53 -8.52 5.54
C LYS A 17 -2.49 -8.27 4.38
N GLU A 18 -3.63 -8.98 4.37
CA GLU A 18 -4.71 -8.80 3.40
C GLU A 18 -5.28 -7.39 3.47
N LEU A 19 -5.49 -6.84 4.67
CA LEU A 19 -5.93 -5.47 4.85
C LEU A 19 -4.92 -4.47 4.28
N LEU A 20 -3.62 -4.61 4.60
CA LEU A 20 -2.58 -3.73 4.09
C LEU A 20 -2.59 -3.68 2.56
N VAL A 21 -2.58 -4.86 1.91
CA VAL A 21 -2.59 -4.97 0.44
C VAL A 21 -3.86 -4.37 -0.14
N LYS A 22 -5.03 -4.69 0.43
CA LYS A 22 -6.31 -4.17 -0.05
C LYS A 22 -6.37 -2.65 0.04
N THR A 23 -5.95 -2.06 1.17
CA THR A 23 -5.93 -0.60 1.33
C THR A 23 -4.94 0.06 0.37
N GLY A 24 -3.77 -0.55 0.14
CA GLY A 24 -2.83 -0.12 -0.91
C GLY A 24 -3.47 -0.10 -2.30
N GLN A 25 -4.14 -1.19 -2.69
CA GLN A 25 -4.82 -1.32 -3.98
C GLN A 25 -5.97 -0.33 -4.16
N GLU A 26 -6.73 -0.05 -3.11
CA GLU A 26 -7.79 0.97 -3.12
C GLU A 26 -7.19 2.37 -3.35
N GLN A 27 -6.11 2.73 -2.65
CA GLN A 27 -5.46 4.03 -2.83
C GLN A 27 -4.84 4.18 -4.22
N VAL A 28 -4.22 3.13 -4.76
CA VAL A 28 -3.77 3.15 -6.16
C VAL A 28 -4.94 3.40 -7.10
N GLN A 29 -6.07 2.70 -6.91
CA GLN A 29 -7.23 2.93 -7.77
C GLN A 29 -7.69 4.38 -7.72
N THR A 30 -7.95 4.92 -6.53
CA THR A 30 -8.56 6.24 -6.39
C THR A 30 -7.60 7.38 -6.69
N VAL A 31 -6.37 7.32 -6.17
CA VAL A 31 -5.40 8.41 -6.25
C VAL A 31 -4.64 8.37 -7.57
N VAL A 32 -4.40 7.20 -8.15
CA VAL A 32 -3.55 7.05 -9.35
C VAL A 32 -4.38 6.89 -10.61
N TYR A 33 -5.43 6.06 -10.62
CA TYR A 33 -6.14 5.73 -11.85
C TYR A 33 -7.42 6.53 -12.05
N ASP A 34 -8.26 6.65 -11.02
CA ASP A 34 -9.52 7.40 -11.13
C ASP A 34 -9.28 8.91 -11.27
N SER A 35 -8.18 9.40 -10.67
CA SER A 35 -7.75 10.80 -10.78
C SER A 35 -7.02 11.10 -12.10
N TYR A 36 -6.86 10.12 -12.99
CA TYR A 36 -6.08 10.23 -14.20
C TYR A 36 -6.97 10.17 -15.45
N SER A 37 -7.03 11.29 -16.19
CA SER A 37 -7.81 11.43 -17.43
C SER A 37 -6.87 11.69 -18.60
N PRO A 38 -6.25 10.64 -19.18
CA PRO A 38 -5.23 10.83 -20.20
C PRO A 38 -5.80 11.27 -21.54
N VAL A 39 -5.01 12.06 -22.27
CA VAL A 39 -5.29 12.42 -23.67
C VAL A 39 -4.48 11.54 -24.63
N GLU A 40 -3.26 11.16 -24.27
CA GLU A 40 -2.32 10.45 -25.15
C GLU A 40 -1.72 9.17 -24.53
N TYR A 41 -1.46 9.16 -23.22
CA TYR A 41 -0.79 8.03 -22.56
C TYR A 41 -1.72 7.29 -21.58
N ASN A 42 -1.97 6.00 -21.82
CA ASN A 42 -2.73 5.17 -20.89
C ASN A 42 -1.81 4.42 -19.93
N ARG A 43 -2.08 4.51 -18.61
CA ARG A 43 -1.39 3.70 -17.60
C ARG A 43 -1.82 2.24 -17.72
N THR A 44 -0.89 1.29 -17.54
CA THR A 44 -1.14 -0.15 -17.72
C THR A 44 -2.11 -0.74 -16.69
N GLY A 45 -2.36 -0.06 -15.57
CA GLY A 45 -3.18 -0.57 -14.47
C GLY A 45 -2.41 -1.47 -13.49
N GLU A 46 -1.16 -1.80 -13.79
CA GLU A 46 -0.41 -2.86 -13.12
C GLU A 46 0.06 -2.53 -11.70
N LEU A 47 0.17 -1.24 -11.32
CA LEU A 47 0.65 -0.82 -9.99
C LEU A 47 -0.09 -1.52 -8.83
N LYS A 48 -1.35 -1.92 -9.01
CA LYS A 48 -2.15 -2.65 -8.00
C LYS A 48 -1.65 -4.07 -7.71
N ALA A 49 -0.90 -4.67 -8.62
CA ALA A 49 -0.47 -6.07 -8.50
C ALA A 49 0.87 -6.24 -7.77
N TYR A 50 1.62 -5.16 -7.51
CA TYR A 50 3.01 -5.22 -7.06
C TYR A 50 3.21 -4.86 -5.58
N PHE A 51 2.23 -5.18 -4.73
CA PHE A 51 2.38 -5.00 -3.29
C PHE A 51 3.07 -6.21 -2.65
N VAL A 52 4.07 -5.94 -1.80
CA VAL A 52 4.79 -6.95 -1.02
C VAL A 52 4.67 -6.62 0.45
N VAL A 53 4.33 -7.63 1.25
CA VAL A 53 4.33 -7.53 2.71
C VAL A 53 5.51 -8.33 3.26
N ALA A 54 6.40 -7.67 4.00
CA ALA A 54 7.53 -8.33 4.64
C ALA A 54 7.36 -8.36 6.17
N ASN A 55 7.94 -9.39 6.80
CA ASN A 55 8.03 -9.46 8.25
C ASN A 55 9.25 -8.68 8.72
N GLU A 56 9.03 -7.74 9.63
CA GLU A 56 10.07 -6.91 10.22
C GLU A 56 10.34 -7.30 11.67
N SER A 57 11.50 -6.94 12.21
CA SER A 57 11.88 -7.27 13.61
C SER A 57 10.83 -6.83 14.65
N ASN A 58 10.07 -5.78 14.36
CA ASN A 58 9.08 -5.16 15.24
C ASN A 58 7.66 -5.15 14.64
N GLY A 59 7.42 -5.82 13.51
CA GLY A 59 6.10 -5.80 12.88
C GLY A 59 6.08 -6.42 11.49
N ILE A 60 5.36 -5.75 10.60
CA ILE A 60 5.31 -6.03 9.16
C ILE A 60 5.38 -4.69 8.41
N SER A 61 5.90 -4.73 7.20
CA SER A 61 5.98 -3.60 6.26
C SER A 61 5.14 -3.88 5.02
N LEU A 62 4.74 -2.83 4.31
CA LEU A 62 4.06 -2.91 3.01
C LEU A 62 4.79 -1.99 2.04
N ASP A 63 5.25 -2.55 0.94
CA ASP A 63 5.90 -1.81 -0.14
C ASP A 63 5.21 -2.08 -1.47
N ASN A 64 5.29 -1.12 -2.41
CA ASN A 64 4.98 -1.36 -3.81
C ASN A 64 6.30 -1.47 -4.58
N VAL A 65 6.57 -2.63 -5.17
CA VAL A 65 7.86 -2.96 -5.80
C VAL A 65 7.81 -2.90 -7.32
N ARG A 66 6.82 -2.21 -7.90
CA ARG A 66 6.70 -2.13 -9.36
C ARG A 66 7.92 -1.42 -9.96
N ALA A 67 8.61 -2.12 -10.85
CA ALA A 67 9.71 -1.55 -11.62
C ALA A 67 9.60 -1.92 -13.10
N ASP A 68 9.82 -0.94 -13.97
CA ASP A 68 9.84 -1.10 -15.42
C ASP A 68 11.24 -0.73 -15.92
N ASP A 69 11.93 -1.64 -16.61
CA ASP A 69 13.30 -1.45 -17.13
C ASP A 69 14.30 -0.88 -16.09
N GLY A 70 14.20 -1.36 -14.85
CA GLY A 70 15.06 -0.93 -13.73
C GLY A 70 14.66 0.40 -13.09
N ARG A 71 13.54 1.00 -13.51
CA ARG A 71 13.01 2.24 -12.93
C ARG A 71 11.94 1.91 -11.92
N ASP A 72 12.07 2.47 -10.72
CA ASP A 72 11.04 2.36 -9.68
C ASP A 72 9.81 3.17 -10.07
N VAL A 73 8.78 2.48 -10.56
CA VAL A 73 7.56 3.14 -11.03
C VAL A 73 6.70 3.61 -9.86
N ALA A 74 6.73 2.91 -8.74
CA ALA A 74 6.01 3.33 -7.55
C ALA A 74 6.49 4.71 -7.09
N THR A 75 7.81 4.90 -6.98
CA THR A 75 8.40 6.19 -6.62
C THR A 75 8.08 7.28 -7.65
N VAL A 76 8.20 6.99 -8.95
CA VAL A 76 7.86 7.96 -10.01
C VAL A 76 6.41 8.44 -9.91
N VAL A 77 5.48 7.52 -9.65
CA VAL A 77 4.06 7.85 -9.48
C VAL A 77 3.82 8.64 -8.18
N GLU A 78 4.46 8.25 -7.08
CA GLU A 78 4.30 8.87 -5.77
C GLU A 78 4.79 10.34 -5.79
N THR A 79 5.94 10.59 -6.42
CA THR A 79 6.61 11.91 -6.40
C THR A 79 6.30 12.76 -7.62
N GLY A 80 5.83 12.19 -8.72
CA GLY A 80 5.72 12.90 -10.00
C GLY A 80 7.06 13.10 -10.71
N GLU A 81 8.18 12.67 -10.12
CA GLU A 81 9.52 12.90 -10.66
C GLU A 81 10.00 11.73 -11.53
N GLY A 82 10.70 12.06 -12.63
CA GLY A 82 11.31 11.07 -13.50
C GLY A 82 10.43 10.57 -14.65
N TYR A 83 9.22 11.10 -14.86
CA TYR A 83 8.44 10.79 -16.06
C TYR A 83 9.23 11.11 -17.33
N GLN A 84 9.21 10.18 -18.29
CA GLN A 84 9.85 10.36 -19.61
C GLN A 84 9.11 11.38 -20.48
N PHE A 85 7.82 11.52 -20.26
CA PHE A 85 6.97 12.52 -20.88
C PHE A 85 6.59 13.51 -19.78
N PRO A 86 7.42 14.54 -19.52
CA PRO A 86 7.09 15.58 -18.57
C PRO A 86 5.79 16.27 -18.98
N ASP A 87 5.10 16.83 -17.99
CA ASP A 87 3.79 17.46 -18.21
C ASP A 87 3.92 18.85 -18.86
N GLU A 88 4.38 18.90 -20.12
CA GLU A 88 4.58 20.14 -20.86
C GLU A 88 3.26 20.85 -21.22
N TYR A 89 2.16 20.11 -21.22
CA TYR A 89 0.84 20.58 -21.66
C TYR A 89 -0.21 20.64 -20.54
N GLY A 90 0.15 20.31 -19.29
CA GLY A 90 -0.77 20.35 -18.15
C GLY A 90 -1.82 19.24 -18.13
N TYR A 91 -1.51 18.09 -18.74
CA TYR A 91 -2.33 16.88 -18.73
C TYR A 91 -2.20 16.05 -17.44
N GLY A 92 -1.40 16.52 -16.48
CA GLY A 92 -1.26 15.89 -15.15
C GLY A 92 -0.40 14.62 -15.16
N TYR A 93 0.43 14.40 -16.19
CA TYR A 93 1.28 13.21 -16.30
C TYR A 93 2.32 13.13 -15.18
N GLY A 94 2.91 14.28 -14.81
CA GLY A 94 3.88 14.41 -13.72
C GLY A 94 3.28 14.86 -12.39
N GLU A 95 1.96 14.88 -12.25
CA GLU A 95 1.34 15.29 -10.98
C GLU A 95 1.58 14.18 -9.92
N PRO A 96 2.14 14.51 -8.74
CA PRO A 96 2.39 13.53 -7.69
C PRO A 96 1.11 12.84 -7.22
N ARG A 97 1.13 11.51 -7.14
CA ARG A 97 -0.01 10.69 -6.68
C ARG A 97 0.40 9.90 -5.44
N PRO A 98 0.32 10.49 -4.22
CA PRO A 98 0.89 9.92 -3.01
C PRO A 98 0.05 8.78 -2.43
N PHE A 99 0.01 7.64 -3.11
CA PHE A 99 -0.86 6.52 -2.74
C PHE A 99 -0.33 5.78 -1.51
N MET A 100 0.98 5.63 -1.33
CA MET A 100 1.56 4.97 -0.14
C MET A 100 1.34 5.82 1.11
N GLY A 101 1.57 7.14 1.01
CA GLY A 101 1.27 8.08 2.09
C GLY A 101 -0.21 8.03 2.52
N ASN A 102 -1.12 8.04 1.53
CA ASN A 102 -2.55 7.95 1.79
C ASN A 102 -2.98 6.58 2.35
N THR A 103 -2.31 5.49 1.94
CA THR A 103 -2.52 4.16 2.53
C THR A 103 -2.16 4.16 4.01
N ALA A 104 -1.01 4.71 4.37
CA ALA A 104 -0.57 4.79 5.76
C ALA A 104 -1.55 5.61 6.62
N GLU A 105 -1.97 6.78 6.14
CA GLU A 105 -2.93 7.62 6.87
C GLU A 105 -4.30 6.93 7.01
N LYS A 106 -4.82 6.28 5.96
CA LYS A 106 -6.08 5.53 6.05
C LYS A 106 -6.01 4.42 7.09
N LEU A 107 -4.94 3.62 7.09
CA LEU A 107 -4.76 2.52 8.05
C LEU A 107 -4.63 3.02 9.49
N LYS A 108 -3.98 4.17 9.69
CA LYS A 108 -3.78 4.78 11.01
C LYS A 108 -5.08 5.28 11.63
N HIS A 109 -5.98 5.85 10.83
CA HIS A 109 -7.19 6.52 11.33
C HIS A 109 -8.46 5.66 11.23
N SER A 110 -8.49 4.60 10.42
CA SER A 110 -9.72 3.81 10.22
C SER A 110 -10.07 2.89 11.39
N GLY A 111 -9.11 2.55 12.26
CA GLY A 111 -9.27 1.51 13.28
C GLY A 111 -9.26 0.08 12.74
N GLU A 112 -9.44 -0.12 11.42
CA GLU A 112 -9.45 -1.43 10.76
C GLU A 112 -8.15 -2.19 10.95
N LEU A 113 -7.01 -1.48 11.03
CA LEU A 113 -5.70 -2.09 11.28
C LEU A 113 -5.64 -2.81 12.63
N VAL A 114 -6.19 -2.17 13.68
CA VAL A 114 -6.27 -2.75 15.02
C VAL A 114 -7.21 -3.94 15.02
N GLU A 115 -8.36 -3.85 14.34
CA GLU A 115 -9.31 -4.96 14.25
C GLU A 115 -8.71 -6.18 13.52
N ALA A 116 -8.02 -5.97 12.41
CA ALA A 116 -7.36 -7.03 11.66
C ALA A 116 -6.25 -7.69 12.49
N ALA A 117 -5.43 -6.88 13.18
CA ALA A 117 -4.42 -7.37 14.12
C ALA A 117 -5.04 -8.23 15.23
N MET A 118 -6.15 -7.79 15.81
CA MET A 118 -6.87 -8.57 16.83
C MET A 118 -7.42 -9.88 16.27
N LYS A 119 -7.87 -9.93 15.00
CA LYS A 119 -8.31 -11.18 14.36
C LYS A 119 -7.16 -12.17 14.24
N ASP A 120 -5.97 -11.73 13.83
CA ASP A 120 -4.79 -12.60 13.75
C ASP A 120 -4.36 -13.10 15.14
N VAL A 121 -4.38 -12.24 16.16
CA VAL A 121 -4.09 -12.64 17.56
C VAL A 121 -5.09 -13.67 18.09
N ARG A 122 -6.40 -13.48 17.82
CA ARG A 122 -7.45 -14.44 18.19
C ARG A 122 -7.29 -15.77 17.47
N LYS A 123 -6.95 -15.74 16.18
CA LYS A 123 -6.69 -16.95 15.37
C LYS A 123 -5.49 -17.74 15.89
N ALA A 124 -4.50 -17.07 16.48
CA ALA A 124 -3.37 -17.69 17.17
C ALA A 124 -3.71 -18.26 18.56
N GLY A 125 -4.98 -18.17 19.00
CA GLY A 125 -5.46 -18.79 20.25
C GLY A 125 -5.47 -17.86 21.47
N TYR A 126 -5.17 -16.58 21.30
CA TYR A 126 -5.14 -15.62 22.40
C TYR A 126 -6.48 -14.87 22.52
N LYS A 127 -6.95 -14.68 23.76
CA LYS A 127 -8.11 -13.83 24.03
C LYS A 127 -7.70 -12.36 23.90
N THR A 128 -8.51 -11.57 23.20
CA THR A 128 -8.37 -10.11 23.18
C THR A 128 -9.61 -9.47 23.79
N ILE A 129 -9.41 -8.29 24.39
CA ILE A 129 -10.49 -7.47 24.95
C ILE A 129 -11.25 -6.83 23.77
N LYS A 130 -12.55 -6.60 23.96
CA LYS A 130 -13.35 -5.79 23.03
C LYS A 130 -13.23 -4.33 23.40
#